data_AF-A0A2R6DIF5-F1
#
_entry.id   AF-A0A2R6DIF5-F1
#
_cell.length_a   1.000
_cell.length_b   1.000
_cell.length_c   1.000
_cell.angle_alpha   90.00
_cell.angle_beta   90.00
_cell.angle_gamma   90.00
#
_symmetry.space_group_name_H-M   'P 1'
#
loop_
_entity.id
_entity.type
_entity.pdbx_description
1 polymer ?
#
loop_
_entity_poly.entity_id
_entity_poly.type
_entity_poly.pdbx_seq_one_letter_code
_entity_poly.pdbx_strand_id
1 'polypeptide(L)'
;MSGVGEEKAEALREAGYENAVDLREADQDELAEVEGVGNALAARIKAEVDEVEIDAEDDERVVTGDESEATDADEAAETDEAVAAEETALTDVSGVGEAKADALREAGYEHVPALVNASQSDLAEVEGIGNALAARIKADVGGLEVAEDTETEIEDEGAPAEEAVETVTRLRPRGLVDKTPDLDAETERLLDARNGRQNPKFDRQDHHMKKRTPTSWRKPRGNLSKQRRGIKGKGATVEAGYRTPEAVRGRHPSGFEEVRVHNVADLEDVDGDAQAVRIASAVGGRKRERIEDRAEDGGIRVLNPTYEEVEVDAEETTQA
;
A
#
# COMPACT_ATOMS: atom_id res chain seq x y z
N MET A 1 9.27 7.28 -20.62
CA MET A 1 8.53 6.92 -21.85
C MET A 1 9.43 6.12 -22.76
N SER A 2 9.53 4.83 -22.51
CA SER A 2 10.33 3.92 -23.32
C SER A 2 9.66 3.70 -24.69
N GLY A 3 10.37 3.93 -25.79
CA GLY A 3 9.88 3.66 -27.15
C GLY A 3 9.13 4.80 -27.87
N VAL A 4 9.03 5.99 -27.27
CA VAL A 4 8.57 7.21 -27.96
C VAL A 4 9.78 8.00 -28.46
N GLY A 5 10.07 7.93 -29.76
CA GLY A 5 11.11 8.75 -30.40
C GLY A 5 10.71 10.23 -30.51
N GLU A 6 11.67 11.11 -30.84
CA GLU A 6 11.45 12.55 -30.95
C GLU A 6 10.32 12.93 -31.92
N GLU A 7 10.24 12.25 -33.08
CA GLU A 7 9.20 12.47 -34.09
C GLU A 7 7.79 12.18 -33.55
N LYS A 8 7.64 11.10 -32.79
CA LYS A 8 6.33 10.71 -32.21
C LYS A 8 5.95 11.59 -31.03
N ALA A 9 6.94 12.04 -30.26
CA ALA A 9 6.73 13.02 -29.20
C ALA A 9 6.30 14.38 -29.76
N GLU A 10 6.79 14.76 -30.94
CA GLU A 10 6.33 15.97 -31.64
C GLU A 10 4.90 15.82 -32.17
N ALA A 11 4.55 14.67 -32.75
CA ALA A 11 3.19 14.38 -33.19
C ALA A 11 2.16 14.43 -32.02
N LEU A 12 2.53 13.90 -30.85
CA LEU A 12 1.70 13.98 -29.64
C LEU A 12 1.53 15.43 -29.15
N ARG A 13 2.59 16.25 -29.20
CA ARG A 13 2.53 17.68 -28.85
C ARG A 13 1.67 18.48 -29.85
N GLU A 14 1.77 18.19 -31.15
CA GLU A 14 0.93 18.82 -32.17
C GLU A 14 -0.54 18.43 -32.03
N ALA A 15 -0.82 17.20 -31.56
CA ALA A 15 -2.15 16.74 -31.19
C ALA A 15 -2.69 17.33 -29.86
N GLY A 16 -1.89 18.10 -29.13
CA GLY A 16 -2.30 18.79 -27.90
C GLY A 16 -1.99 18.05 -26.59
N TYR A 17 -1.27 16.93 -26.65
CA TYR A 17 -0.82 16.19 -25.47
C TYR A 17 0.58 16.66 -25.04
N GLU A 18 0.64 17.78 -24.33
CA GLU A 18 1.91 18.43 -23.95
C GLU A 18 2.52 17.80 -22.69
N ASN A 19 1.69 17.29 -21.79
CA ASN A 19 2.08 16.82 -20.46
C ASN A 19 1.56 15.40 -20.15
N ALA A 20 2.10 14.76 -19.11
CA ALA A 20 1.65 13.45 -18.65
C ALA A 20 0.17 13.43 -18.18
N VAL A 21 -0.33 14.58 -17.71
CA VAL A 21 -1.75 14.74 -17.33
C VAL A 21 -2.65 14.63 -18.56
N ASP A 22 -2.29 15.26 -19.67
CA ASP A 22 -3.07 15.25 -20.90
C ASP A 22 -3.11 13.84 -21.50
N LEU A 23 -2.00 13.10 -21.43
CA LEU A 23 -1.91 11.70 -21.86
C LEU A 23 -2.72 10.75 -20.97
N ARG A 24 -2.91 11.09 -19.69
CA ARG A 24 -3.74 10.33 -18.76
C ARG A 24 -5.22 10.55 -18.99
N GLU A 25 -5.62 11.78 -19.33
CA GLU A 25 -7.02 12.10 -19.61
C GLU A 25 -7.50 11.55 -20.97
N ALA A 26 -6.59 11.39 -21.93
CA ALA A 26 -6.88 10.82 -23.24
C ALA A 26 -7.22 9.32 -23.19
N ASP A 27 -8.18 8.89 -23.99
CA ASP A 27 -8.47 7.48 -24.19
C ASP A 27 -7.43 6.81 -25.10
N GLN A 28 -7.24 5.50 -24.95
CA GLN A 28 -6.26 4.74 -25.76
C GLN A 28 -6.52 4.87 -27.27
N ASP A 29 -7.80 4.94 -27.66
CA ASP A 29 -8.20 5.10 -29.07
C ASP A 29 -7.82 6.49 -29.60
N GLU A 30 -7.96 7.55 -28.79
CA GLU A 30 -7.58 8.92 -29.15
C GLU A 30 -6.06 9.07 -29.32
N LEU A 31 -5.27 8.37 -28.51
CA LEU A 31 -3.82 8.32 -28.65
C LEU A 31 -3.38 7.51 -29.88
N ALA A 32 -4.15 6.49 -30.26
CA ALA A 32 -3.84 5.66 -31.42
C ALA A 32 -4.10 6.36 -32.76
N GLU A 33 -5.00 7.35 -32.79
CA GLU A 33 -5.28 8.19 -33.97
C GLU A 33 -4.14 9.17 -34.29
N VAL A 34 -3.22 9.41 -33.36
CA VAL A 34 -2.05 10.26 -33.57
C VAL A 34 -1.06 9.59 -34.53
N GLU A 35 -0.61 10.35 -35.52
CA GLU A 35 0.28 9.88 -36.57
C GLU A 35 1.54 9.23 -35.99
N GLY A 36 1.72 7.93 -36.26
CA GLY A 36 2.90 7.17 -35.83
C GLY A 36 2.85 6.54 -34.42
N VAL A 37 1.79 6.78 -33.64
CA VAL A 37 1.59 6.14 -32.33
C VAL A 37 0.96 4.75 -32.50
N GLY A 38 -0.25 4.65 -33.06
CA GLY A 38 -0.93 3.37 -33.29
C GLY A 38 -1.26 2.58 -32.02
N ASN A 39 -2.13 1.57 -32.14
CA ASN A 39 -2.73 0.88 -30.98
C ASN A 39 -1.71 0.29 -29.98
N ALA A 40 -0.61 -0.29 -30.49
CA ALA A 40 0.40 -0.94 -29.64
C ALA A 40 1.24 0.05 -28.83
N LEU A 41 1.52 1.24 -29.37
CA LEU A 41 2.25 2.27 -28.62
C LEU A 41 1.31 3.02 -27.69
N ALA A 42 0.06 3.29 -28.12
CA ALA A 42 -0.97 3.92 -27.28
C ALA A 42 -1.23 3.11 -26.00
N ALA A 43 -1.36 1.77 -26.11
CA ALA A 43 -1.49 0.88 -24.96
C ALA A 43 -0.30 0.97 -23.99
N ARG A 44 0.92 1.05 -24.52
CA ARG A 44 2.14 1.18 -23.72
C ARG A 44 2.23 2.54 -23.02
N ILE A 45 1.91 3.61 -23.73
CA ILE A 45 1.88 4.98 -23.17
C ILE A 45 0.87 5.04 -22.02
N LYS A 46 -0.33 4.47 -22.21
CA LYS A 46 -1.37 4.46 -21.18
C LYS A 46 -0.96 3.68 -19.94
N ALA A 47 -0.40 2.48 -20.11
CA ALA A 47 0.13 1.68 -19.00
C ALA A 47 1.24 2.41 -18.22
N GLU A 48 2.20 3.03 -18.91
CA GLU A 48 3.32 3.73 -18.27
C GLU A 48 2.86 5.02 -17.55
N VAL A 49 1.84 5.72 -18.05
CA VAL A 49 1.35 6.98 -17.44
C VAL A 49 0.37 6.72 -16.28
N ASP A 50 -0.40 5.63 -16.32
CA ASP A 50 -1.33 5.27 -15.24
C ASP A 50 -0.60 4.67 -14.02
N GLU A 51 0.57 4.07 -14.20
CA GLU A 51 1.41 3.56 -13.10
C GLU A 51 2.16 4.66 -12.33
N VAL A 52 2.31 5.86 -12.90
CA VAL A 52 3.03 6.97 -12.27
C VAL A 52 2.08 7.81 -11.43
N GLU A 53 2.01 7.53 -10.13
CA GLU A 53 1.38 8.41 -9.15
C GLU A 53 2.17 9.72 -9.05
N ILE A 54 1.55 10.82 -9.51
CA ILE A 54 2.12 12.17 -9.36
C ILE A 54 1.52 12.77 -8.09
N ASP A 55 2.34 12.89 -7.04
CA ASP A 55 2.05 13.79 -5.94
C ASP A 55 1.91 15.21 -6.49
N ALA A 56 0.71 15.77 -6.35
CA ALA A 56 0.33 17.06 -6.90
C ALA A 56 0.95 18.25 -6.14
N GLU A 57 2.26 18.22 -5.86
CA GLU A 57 3.04 19.34 -5.36
C GLU A 57 4.53 19.16 -5.74
N ASP A 58 4.93 19.47 -6.97
CA ASP A 58 6.18 20.22 -7.19
C ASP A 58 6.39 20.62 -8.66
N ASP A 59 6.42 21.93 -8.85
CA ASP A 59 6.92 22.61 -10.04
C ASP A 59 8.35 23.09 -9.71
N GLU A 60 9.28 22.84 -10.65
CA GLU A 60 10.68 23.26 -10.70
C GLU A 60 11.70 22.61 -9.72
N ARG A 61 12.48 21.63 -10.21
CA ARG A 61 13.96 21.75 -10.30
C ARG A 61 14.65 20.61 -11.05
N VAL A 62 15.42 21.02 -12.06
CA VAL A 62 16.51 20.29 -12.72
C VAL A 62 17.59 19.91 -11.70
N VAL A 63 17.98 18.63 -11.66
CA VAL A 63 19.28 18.16 -11.16
C VAL A 63 19.86 17.12 -12.11
N THR A 64 21.05 17.40 -12.59
CA THR A 64 21.94 16.59 -13.43
C THR A 64 22.85 15.67 -12.61
N GLY A 65 23.21 14.51 -13.17
CA GLY A 65 24.32 13.62 -12.73
C GLY A 65 23.82 12.19 -12.48
N ASP A 66 23.94 11.24 -13.42
CA ASP A 66 25.11 10.49 -13.92
C ASP A 66 25.42 9.20 -13.12
N GLU A 67 25.85 8.18 -13.87
CA GLU A 67 26.37 6.85 -13.49
C GLU A 67 25.33 5.78 -13.08
N SER A 68 24.97 4.86 -14.00
CA SER A 68 25.62 3.57 -14.32
C SER A 68 25.17 2.42 -13.42
N GLU A 69 24.55 1.39 -13.99
CA GLU A 69 25.09 0.03 -14.04
C GLU A 69 24.14 -0.90 -14.80
N ALA A 70 24.74 -1.78 -15.58
CA ALA A 70 24.11 -2.81 -16.38
C ALA A 70 23.81 -4.05 -15.54
N THR A 71 22.72 -4.76 -15.86
CA THR A 71 22.69 -6.23 -15.84
C THR A 71 21.63 -6.76 -16.82
N ASP A 72 22.10 -7.71 -17.62
CA ASP A 72 21.47 -8.47 -18.69
C ASP A 72 20.34 -9.44 -18.29
N ALA A 73 19.58 -9.82 -19.34
CA ALA A 73 18.97 -11.13 -19.65
C ALA A 73 17.78 -11.60 -18.78
N ASP A 74 16.74 -12.26 -19.31
CA ASP A 74 16.56 -13.00 -20.56
C ASP A 74 15.05 -13.18 -20.81
N GLU A 75 14.58 -13.17 -22.06
CA GLU A 75 13.36 -13.91 -22.40
C GLU A 75 13.40 -14.44 -23.85
N ALA A 76 13.25 -15.77 -23.91
CA ALA A 76 12.66 -16.59 -24.96
C ALA A 76 13.43 -16.83 -26.28
N ALA A 77 13.68 -18.11 -26.55
CA ALA A 77 13.23 -18.75 -27.79
C ALA A 77 13.13 -20.28 -27.67
N GLU A 78 12.00 -20.81 -28.11
CA GLU A 78 11.71 -22.22 -28.39
C GLU A 78 12.64 -22.81 -29.46
N THR A 79 12.86 -24.13 -29.46
CA THR A 79 12.64 -24.99 -30.66
C THR A 79 12.83 -26.48 -30.36
N ASP A 80 12.00 -27.26 -31.06
CA ASP A 80 11.87 -28.73 -31.10
C ASP A 80 12.83 -29.36 -32.15
N GLU A 81 12.93 -30.70 -32.13
CA GLU A 81 13.56 -31.65 -33.08
C GLU A 81 15.05 -32.06 -32.98
N ALA A 82 15.25 -33.26 -32.41
CA ALA A 82 15.75 -34.50 -33.05
C ALA A 82 17.27 -34.76 -33.38
N VAL A 83 17.73 -35.88 -32.81
CA VAL A 83 18.79 -36.87 -33.19
C VAL A 83 20.28 -36.47 -33.33
N ALA A 84 21.10 -36.97 -32.40
CA ALA A 84 22.31 -37.78 -32.68
C ALA A 84 22.75 -38.55 -31.43
N ALA A 85 22.87 -39.87 -31.55
CA ALA A 85 23.36 -40.76 -30.51
C ALA A 85 24.87 -40.57 -30.30
N GLU A 86 25.24 -39.87 -29.23
CA GLU A 86 26.52 -40.09 -28.57
C GLU A 86 26.28 -41.05 -27.40
N GLU A 87 27.14 -42.04 -27.24
CA GLU A 87 27.15 -42.92 -26.08
C GLU A 87 27.57 -42.10 -24.85
N THR A 88 26.61 -41.39 -24.25
CA THR A 88 26.84 -40.67 -23.00
C THR A 88 27.16 -41.67 -21.90
N ALA A 89 28.24 -41.42 -21.17
CA ALA A 89 28.65 -42.31 -20.10
C ALA A 89 27.69 -42.15 -18.91
N LEU A 90 27.43 -43.23 -18.18
CA LEU A 90 26.57 -43.20 -16.99
C LEU A 90 27.05 -42.20 -15.92
N THR A 91 28.34 -41.84 -15.94
CA THR A 91 28.97 -40.86 -15.04
C THR A 91 28.67 -39.41 -15.41
N ASP A 92 28.17 -39.16 -16.62
CA ASP A 92 27.80 -37.81 -17.06
C ASP A 92 26.43 -37.39 -16.50
N VAL A 93 25.67 -38.34 -15.94
CA VAL A 93 24.37 -38.09 -15.30
C VAL A 93 24.56 -37.44 -13.94
N SER A 94 23.83 -36.35 -13.72
CA SER A 94 23.94 -35.52 -12.52
C SER A 94 23.72 -36.32 -11.21
N GLY A 95 24.80 -36.48 -10.43
CA GLY A 95 24.77 -37.15 -9.12
C GLY A 95 25.14 -38.64 -9.14
N VAL A 96 25.47 -39.20 -10.30
CA VAL A 96 25.97 -40.57 -10.48
C VAL A 96 27.51 -40.56 -10.56
N GLY A 97 28.16 -40.86 -9.44
CA GLY A 97 29.62 -41.10 -9.43
C GLY A 97 29.98 -42.53 -9.86
N GLU A 98 31.27 -42.82 -10.04
CA GLU A 98 31.77 -44.14 -10.49
C GLU A 98 31.15 -45.32 -9.73
N ALA A 99 31.12 -45.25 -8.39
CA ALA A 99 30.55 -46.32 -7.55
C ALA A 99 29.05 -46.56 -7.81
N LYS A 100 28.28 -45.53 -8.14
CA LYS A 100 26.84 -45.65 -8.44
C LYS A 100 26.61 -46.06 -9.89
N ALA A 101 27.48 -45.63 -10.80
CA ALA A 101 27.49 -46.11 -12.18
C ALA A 101 27.83 -47.60 -12.25
N ASP A 102 28.71 -48.08 -11.36
CA ASP A 102 29.02 -49.51 -11.20
C ASP A 102 27.79 -50.29 -10.69
N ALA A 103 27.09 -49.76 -9.68
CA ALA A 103 25.84 -50.36 -9.17
C ALA A 103 24.73 -50.42 -10.24
N LEU A 104 24.59 -49.36 -11.06
CA LEU A 104 23.66 -49.35 -12.20
C LEU A 104 24.04 -50.38 -13.27
N ARG A 105 25.34 -50.56 -13.54
CA ARG A 105 25.83 -51.60 -14.47
C ARG A 105 25.58 -53.00 -13.93
N GLU A 106 25.77 -53.23 -12.63
CA GLU A 106 25.47 -54.52 -11.99
C GLU A 106 23.96 -54.83 -11.99
N ALA A 107 23.12 -53.80 -11.90
CA ALA A 107 21.66 -53.90 -12.07
C ALA A 107 21.20 -54.03 -13.53
N GLY A 108 22.12 -54.00 -14.51
CA GLY A 108 21.84 -54.20 -15.93
C GLY A 108 21.55 -52.93 -16.74
N TYR A 109 21.72 -51.74 -16.16
CA TYR A 109 21.58 -50.46 -16.85
C TYR A 109 22.94 -49.96 -17.35
N GLU A 110 23.43 -50.57 -18.43
CA GLU A 110 24.80 -50.34 -18.93
C GLU A 110 24.99 -49.01 -19.68
N HIS A 111 23.91 -48.42 -20.20
CA HIS A 111 23.95 -47.20 -21.01
C HIS A 111 22.80 -46.26 -20.63
N VAL A 112 22.97 -44.95 -20.88
CA VAL A 112 21.95 -43.93 -20.58
C VAL A 112 20.56 -44.24 -21.17
N PRO A 113 20.41 -44.78 -22.40
CA PRO A 113 19.10 -45.21 -22.91
C PRO A 113 18.40 -46.28 -22.05
N ALA A 114 19.14 -47.08 -21.29
CA ALA A 114 18.56 -48.06 -20.37
C ALA A 114 17.89 -47.36 -19.17
N LEU A 115 18.46 -46.25 -18.68
CA LEU A 115 17.87 -45.42 -17.62
C LEU A 115 16.61 -44.68 -18.09
N VAL A 116 16.56 -44.29 -19.37
CA VAL A 116 15.39 -43.65 -19.98
C VAL A 116 14.19 -44.60 -20.05
N ASN A 117 14.42 -45.91 -20.21
CA ASN A 117 13.33 -46.91 -20.28
C ASN A 117 12.98 -47.54 -18.91
N ALA A 118 13.83 -47.40 -17.90
CA ALA A 118 13.58 -47.94 -16.55
C ALA A 118 12.57 -47.10 -15.77
N SER A 119 11.66 -47.70 -14.99
CA SER A 119 10.78 -46.89 -14.15
C SER A 119 11.55 -46.24 -12.99
N GLN A 120 11.04 -45.13 -12.43
CA GLN A 120 11.68 -44.48 -11.27
C GLN A 120 11.81 -45.45 -10.09
N SER A 121 10.82 -46.32 -9.91
CA SER A 121 10.82 -47.35 -8.86
C SER A 121 11.93 -48.37 -9.07
N ASP A 122 12.13 -48.86 -10.30
CA ASP A 122 13.18 -49.82 -10.61
C ASP A 122 14.59 -49.23 -10.37
N LEU A 123 14.78 -47.95 -10.70
CA LEU A 123 16.03 -47.24 -10.43
C LEU A 123 16.25 -47.00 -8.94
N ALA A 124 15.18 -46.84 -8.15
CA ALA A 124 15.26 -46.65 -6.70
C ALA A 124 15.54 -47.93 -5.91
N GLU A 125 15.34 -49.10 -6.52
CA GLU A 125 15.69 -50.40 -5.94
C GLU A 125 17.19 -50.71 -6.07
N VAL A 126 17.93 -49.97 -6.90
CA VAL A 126 19.38 -50.15 -7.08
C VAL A 126 20.13 -49.68 -5.84
N GLU A 127 21.07 -50.49 -5.38
CA GLU A 127 21.86 -50.23 -4.18
C GLU A 127 22.59 -48.87 -4.27
N GLY A 128 22.22 -47.95 -3.38
CA GLY A 128 22.81 -46.60 -3.33
C GLY A 128 22.07 -45.52 -4.14
N ILE A 129 20.97 -45.86 -4.83
CA ILE A 129 20.09 -44.93 -5.53
C ILE A 129 18.74 -44.90 -4.81
N GLY A 130 18.52 -43.93 -3.93
CA GLY A 130 17.21 -43.74 -3.31
C GLY A 130 16.22 -43.02 -4.24
N ASN A 131 14.92 -42.99 -3.87
CA ASN A 131 13.84 -42.33 -4.62
C ASN A 131 14.20 -40.91 -5.10
N ALA A 132 14.88 -40.12 -4.26
CA ALA A 132 15.29 -38.75 -4.60
C ALA A 132 16.38 -38.69 -5.69
N LEU A 133 17.30 -39.66 -5.72
CA LEU A 133 18.33 -39.73 -6.75
C LEU A 133 17.77 -40.34 -8.04
N ALA A 134 16.89 -41.34 -7.94
CA ALA A 134 16.17 -41.91 -9.08
C ALA A 134 15.36 -40.84 -9.82
N ALA A 135 14.62 -39.99 -9.08
CA ALA A 135 13.88 -38.87 -9.65
C ALA A 135 14.81 -37.87 -10.37
N ARG A 136 15.96 -37.53 -9.77
CA ARG A 136 16.94 -36.62 -10.37
C ARG A 136 17.57 -37.20 -11.63
N ILE A 137 17.97 -38.48 -11.61
CA ILE A 137 18.49 -39.19 -12.79
C ILE A 137 17.46 -39.15 -13.90
N LYS A 138 16.19 -39.44 -13.59
CA LYS A 138 15.10 -39.48 -14.56
C LYS A 138 14.79 -38.10 -15.18
N ALA A 139 14.88 -37.04 -14.38
CA ALA A 139 14.77 -35.67 -14.87
C ALA A 139 15.94 -35.28 -15.79
N ASP A 140 17.16 -35.71 -15.47
CA ASP A 140 18.37 -35.41 -16.24
C ASP A 140 18.43 -36.17 -17.58
N VAL A 141 17.99 -37.43 -17.59
CA VAL A 141 17.91 -38.25 -18.82
C VAL A 141 16.59 -38.04 -19.60
N GLY A 142 15.75 -37.09 -19.18
CA GLY A 142 14.56 -36.65 -19.92
C GLY A 142 13.36 -37.61 -19.89
N GLY A 143 13.32 -38.58 -18.98
CA GLY A 143 12.28 -39.60 -18.93
C GLY A 143 11.26 -39.40 -17.80
N LEU A 144 10.87 -38.17 -17.47
CA LEU A 144 9.98 -37.94 -16.33
C LEU A 144 8.56 -38.46 -16.64
N GLU A 145 8.29 -39.71 -16.29
CA GLU A 145 6.93 -40.27 -16.26
C GLU A 145 6.26 -39.76 -14.98
N VAL A 146 5.40 -38.74 -15.13
CA VAL A 146 4.50 -38.30 -14.08
C VAL A 146 3.48 -39.41 -13.88
N ALA A 147 3.74 -40.31 -12.93
CA ALA A 147 2.75 -41.24 -12.46
C ALA A 147 1.71 -40.47 -11.62
N GLU A 148 0.61 -40.11 -12.25
CA GLU A 148 -0.64 -39.79 -11.56
C GLU A 148 -1.15 -41.08 -10.91
N ASP A 149 -0.70 -41.37 -9.69
CA ASP A 149 -1.41 -42.20 -8.68
C ASP A 149 -0.43 -42.54 -7.54
N THR A 150 -0.35 -41.67 -6.55
CA THR A 150 0.07 -42.07 -5.20
C THR A 150 -0.97 -41.55 -4.23
N GLU A 151 -2.09 -42.26 -4.19
CA GLU A 151 -3.12 -42.08 -3.18
C GLU A 151 -2.51 -42.34 -1.79
N THR A 152 -2.29 -41.27 -1.03
CA THR A 152 -2.06 -41.36 0.40
C THR A 152 -3.40 -41.14 1.07
N GLU A 153 -4.00 -42.20 1.60
CA GLU A 153 -5.22 -42.11 2.40
C GLU A 153 -4.96 -41.25 3.65
N ILE A 154 -5.53 -40.06 3.65
CA ILE A 154 -5.69 -39.21 4.84
C ILE A 154 -7.14 -39.41 5.28
N GLU A 155 -7.33 -40.16 6.36
CA GLU A 155 -8.57 -40.16 7.13
C GLU A 155 -8.74 -38.77 7.75
N ASP A 156 -9.47 -37.88 7.08
CA ASP A 156 -9.93 -36.62 7.65
C ASP A 156 -11.32 -36.84 8.26
N GLU A 157 -11.36 -36.98 9.58
CA GLU A 157 -12.60 -36.85 10.35
C GLU A 157 -13.16 -35.44 10.07
N GLY A 158 -14.27 -35.40 9.33
CA GLY A 158 -14.95 -34.16 8.96
C GLY A 158 -15.19 -33.25 10.17
N ALA A 159 -14.35 -32.21 10.27
CA ALA A 159 -14.80 -30.94 10.78
C ALA A 159 -15.72 -30.32 9.72
N PRO A 160 -16.88 -29.75 10.10
CA PRO A 160 -17.72 -29.08 9.12
C PRO A 160 -16.89 -27.95 8.50
N ALA A 161 -16.79 -27.94 7.17
CA ALA A 161 -16.38 -26.78 6.42
C ALA A 161 -17.41 -25.68 6.72
N GLU A 162 -17.10 -24.83 7.69
CA GLU A 162 -17.73 -23.53 7.77
C GLU A 162 -17.42 -22.84 6.43
N GLU A 163 -18.46 -22.31 5.80
CA GLU A 163 -18.41 -21.65 4.51
C GLU A 163 -17.20 -20.71 4.46
N ALA A 164 -16.35 -20.86 3.45
CA ALA A 164 -15.25 -19.94 3.21
C ALA A 164 -15.85 -18.60 2.79
N VAL A 165 -16.24 -17.79 3.77
CA VAL A 165 -16.68 -16.41 3.57
C VAL A 165 -15.46 -15.64 3.09
N GLU A 166 -15.55 -15.01 1.91
CA GLU A 166 -14.49 -14.14 1.41
C GLU A 166 -14.31 -12.98 2.40
N THR A 167 -13.21 -12.99 3.16
CA THR A 167 -12.89 -11.93 4.12
C THR A 167 -12.08 -10.83 3.42
N VAL A 168 -12.50 -9.58 3.61
CA VAL A 168 -11.81 -8.40 3.08
C VAL A 168 -11.11 -7.68 4.23
N THR A 169 -9.79 -7.48 4.09
CA THR A 169 -8.99 -6.71 5.05
C THR A 169 -9.27 -5.21 4.91
N ARG A 170 -9.60 -4.52 6.01
CA ARG A 170 -9.77 -3.06 6.02
C ARG A 170 -9.30 -2.41 7.31
N LEU A 171 -8.97 -1.12 7.23
CA LEU A 171 -8.52 -0.34 8.38
C LEU A 171 -9.69 0.06 9.29
N ARG A 172 -9.60 -0.30 10.58
CA ARG A 172 -10.53 0.11 11.63
C ARG A 172 -9.78 0.89 12.73
N PRO A 173 -10.36 1.96 13.27
CA PRO A 173 -9.76 2.66 14.40
C PRO A 173 -9.97 1.87 15.70
N ARG A 174 -8.99 1.91 16.60
CA ARG A 174 -9.10 1.36 17.95
C ARG A 174 -10.02 2.19 18.85
N GLY A 175 -10.68 1.52 19.79
CA GLY A 175 -11.44 2.13 20.88
C GLY A 175 -12.79 2.76 20.48
N LEU A 176 -13.37 3.49 21.43
CA LEU A 176 -14.74 4.02 21.35
C LEU A 176 -14.85 5.32 20.53
N VAL A 177 -14.65 5.22 19.21
CA VAL A 177 -14.65 6.38 18.30
C VAL A 177 -15.99 7.10 18.23
N ASP A 178 -17.11 6.38 18.28
CA ASP A 178 -18.44 6.97 18.13
C ASP A 178 -19.05 7.48 19.45
N LYS A 179 -18.31 7.35 20.56
CA LYS A 179 -18.78 7.84 21.86
C LYS A 179 -19.03 9.35 21.79
N THR A 180 -20.17 9.79 22.30
CA THR A 180 -20.61 11.18 22.39
C THR A 180 -20.79 11.54 23.87
N PRO A 181 -20.42 12.76 24.32
CA PRO A 181 -20.53 13.13 25.72
C PRO A 181 -21.96 13.43 26.13
N ASP A 182 -22.23 13.24 27.42
CA ASP A 182 -23.48 13.69 28.03
C ASP A 182 -23.36 15.17 28.44
N LEU A 183 -23.99 16.06 27.69
CA LEU A 183 -23.96 17.51 27.93
C LEU A 183 -25.30 18.03 28.45
N ASP A 184 -25.26 19.10 29.25
CA ASP A 184 -26.47 19.82 29.62
C ASP A 184 -27.03 20.60 28.42
N ALA A 185 -28.35 20.82 28.41
CA ALA A 185 -29.06 21.45 27.29
C ALA A 185 -28.58 22.88 26.99
N GLU A 186 -28.06 23.62 27.98
CA GLU A 186 -27.52 24.96 27.75
C GLU A 186 -26.15 24.88 27.08
N THR A 187 -25.28 23.98 27.53
CA THR A 187 -23.98 23.73 26.92
C THR A 187 -24.12 23.23 25.49
N GLU A 188 -25.04 22.31 25.22
CA GLU A 188 -25.33 21.83 23.86
C GLU A 188 -25.79 22.99 22.96
N ARG A 189 -26.76 23.80 23.41
CA ARG A 189 -27.21 24.99 22.69
C ARG A 189 -26.07 25.97 22.39
N LEU A 190 -25.19 26.22 23.36
CA LEU A 190 -24.04 27.10 23.19
C LEU A 190 -22.99 26.50 22.24
N LEU A 191 -22.85 25.18 22.20
CA LEU A 191 -21.94 24.46 21.31
C LEU A 191 -22.40 24.59 19.86
N ASP A 192 -23.69 24.41 19.61
CA ASP A 192 -24.30 24.62 18.29
C ASP A 192 -24.20 26.07 17.85
N ALA A 193 -24.48 27.02 18.76
CA ALA A 193 -24.32 28.44 18.48
C ALA A 193 -22.86 28.80 18.16
N ARG A 194 -21.87 28.11 18.74
CA ARG A 194 -20.46 28.27 18.41
C ARG A 194 -20.15 27.70 17.04
N ASN A 195 -20.61 26.48 16.75
CA ASN A 195 -20.33 25.77 15.49
C ASN A 195 -21.00 26.48 14.29
N GLY A 196 -22.18 27.08 14.49
CA GLY A 196 -22.87 27.89 13.47
C GLY A 196 -22.27 29.28 13.25
N ARG A 197 -21.43 29.79 14.16
CA ARG A 197 -20.75 31.09 14.01
C ARG A 197 -19.48 30.94 13.17
N GLN A 198 -19.44 31.61 12.02
CA GLN A 198 -18.20 31.73 11.25
C GLN A 198 -17.35 32.88 11.78
N ASN A 199 -16.29 32.53 12.52
CA ASN A 199 -15.28 33.51 12.93
C ASN A 199 -14.38 33.88 11.75
N PRO A 200 -13.90 35.14 11.66
CA PRO A 200 -12.86 35.51 10.70
C PRO A 200 -11.60 34.65 10.90
N LYS A 201 -10.86 34.39 9.82
CA LYS A 201 -9.59 33.62 9.89
C LYS A 201 -8.51 34.28 10.76
N PHE A 202 -8.59 35.61 10.96
CA PHE A 202 -7.59 36.42 11.65
C PHE A 202 -6.16 36.25 11.12
N ASP A 203 -6.01 36.19 9.79
CA ASP A 203 -4.69 36.21 9.17
C ASP A 203 -4.08 37.62 9.20
N ARG A 204 -2.75 37.69 9.22
CA ARG A 204 -2.02 38.97 9.12
C ARG A 204 -2.40 39.73 7.84
N GLN A 205 -2.54 41.06 7.94
CA GLN A 205 -2.79 41.89 6.76
C GLN A 205 -1.74 41.66 5.66
N ASP A 206 -2.21 41.60 4.42
CA ASP A 206 -1.40 41.46 3.20
C ASP A 206 -0.47 40.20 3.18
N HIS A 207 -0.74 39.17 3.99
CA HIS A 207 0.02 37.91 3.98
C HIS A 207 -0.01 37.24 2.58
N HIS A 208 -1.19 37.16 1.97
CA HIS A 208 -1.39 36.64 0.62
C HIS A 208 -0.66 37.46 -0.45
N MET A 209 -0.28 38.71 -0.18
CA MET A 209 0.43 39.52 -1.16
C MET A 209 1.91 39.17 -1.25
N LYS A 210 2.55 38.67 -0.18
CA LYS A 210 4.01 38.48 -0.10
C LYS A 210 4.35 37.17 0.63
N LYS A 211 5.01 36.23 -0.05
CA LYS A 211 5.44 34.92 0.52
C LYS A 211 6.22 35.02 1.85
N ARG A 212 7.08 36.03 2.01
CA ARG A 212 7.82 36.28 3.27
C ARG A 212 6.95 36.68 4.47
N THR A 213 5.68 37.00 4.25
CA THR A 213 4.76 37.44 5.30
C THR A 213 3.90 36.26 5.73
N PRO A 214 4.11 35.71 6.93
CA PRO A 214 3.35 34.54 7.37
C PRO A 214 1.89 34.91 7.67
N THR A 215 1.04 33.90 7.68
CA THR A 215 -0.40 33.97 8.05
C THR A 215 -0.60 34.38 9.50
N SER A 216 0.34 34.01 10.39
CA SER A 216 0.32 34.35 11.83
C SER A 216 -0.02 35.82 12.10
N TRP A 217 -1.14 36.04 12.81
CA TRP A 217 -1.69 37.35 13.11
C TRP A 217 -0.65 38.30 13.72
N ARG A 218 -0.63 39.55 13.23
CA ARG A 218 0.10 40.66 13.83
C ARG A 218 -0.78 41.90 13.81
N LYS A 219 -0.90 42.58 14.95
CA LYS A 219 -1.67 43.83 15.05
C LYS A 219 -1.20 44.82 13.97
N PRO A 220 -2.07 45.31 13.08
CA PRO A 220 -1.67 46.25 12.04
C PRO A 220 -1.29 47.59 12.67
N ARG A 221 0.00 47.97 12.57
CA ARG A 221 0.54 49.17 13.23
C ARG A 221 0.57 50.41 12.35
N GLY A 222 0.68 50.26 11.02
CA GLY A 222 0.90 51.38 10.10
C GLY A 222 -0.19 52.45 10.16
N ASN A 223 0.21 53.74 10.12
CA ASN A 223 -0.69 54.89 10.24
C ASN A 223 -1.80 54.92 9.19
N LEU A 224 -1.47 54.49 7.98
CA LEU A 224 -2.39 54.46 6.85
C LEU A 224 -2.95 53.07 6.53
N SER A 225 -2.67 52.07 7.40
CA SER A 225 -3.19 50.71 7.22
C SER A 225 -4.71 50.75 7.14
N LYS A 226 -5.24 50.11 6.09
CA LYS A 226 -6.68 50.07 5.82
C LYS A 226 -7.40 49.14 6.80
N GLN A 227 -6.77 48.01 7.16
CA GLN A 227 -7.26 47.09 8.17
C GLN A 227 -7.29 47.77 9.56
N ARG A 228 -6.22 48.49 9.95
CA ARG A 228 -6.17 49.23 11.23
C ARG A 228 -7.28 50.28 11.35
N ARG A 229 -7.63 50.92 10.24
CA ARG A 229 -8.68 51.94 10.16
C ARG A 229 -10.10 51.33 10.11
N GLY A 230 -10.25 50.01 10.10
CA GLY A 230 -11.56 49.34 10.05
C GLY A 230 -12.26 49.45 8.70
N ILE A 231 -11.52 49.61 7.59
CA ILE A 231 -12.15 49.68 6.26
C ILE A 231 -12.70 48.29 5.90
N LYS A 232 -14.01 48.22 5.63
CA LYS A 232 -14.72 47.00 5.23
C LYS A 232 -14.02 46.35 4.03
N GLY A 233 -13.85 45.03 4.08
CA GLY A 233 -13.17 44.24 3.04
C GLY A 233 -11.67 44.03 3.27
N LYS A 234 -11.07 44.62 4.31
CA LYS A 234 -9.63 44.40 4.65
C LYS A 234 -9.42 43.39 5.79
N GLY A 235 -10.45 42.65 6.13
CA GLY A 235 -10.45 41.67 7.23
C GLY A 235 -10.76 42.32 8.59
N ALA A 236 -11.31 41.51 9.49
CA ALA A 236 -11.57 41.93 10.87
C ALA A 236 -10.26 42.08 11.65
N THR A 237 -10.25 42.98 12.63
CA THR A 237 -9.17 43.07 13.62
C THR A 237 -9.54 42.20 14.82
N VAL A 238 -8.55 41.53 15.42
CA VAL A 238 -8.76 40.75 16.65
C VAL A 238 -9.26 41.66 17.78
N GLU A 239 -10.44 41.32 18.31
CA GLU A 239 -11.13 42.04 19.38
C GLU A 239 -11.79 41.05 20.35
N ALA A 240 -12.07 41.49 21.58
CA ALA A 240 -12.67 40.64 22.61
C ALA A 240 -14.10 40.16 22.28
N GLY A 241 -14.82 40.89 21.41
CA GLY A 241 -16.17 40.52 20.98
C GLY A 241 -16.24 39.24 20.14
N TYR A 242 -15.12 38.78 19.58
CA TYR A 242 -15.05 37.52 18.83
C TYR A 242 -14.85 36.29 19.70
N ARG A 243 -14.82 36.45 21.04
CA ARG A 243 -14.67 35.30 21.94
C ARG A 243 -15.89 34.39 21.87
N THR A 244 -15.63 33.09 21.93
CA THR A 244 -16.65 32.07 22.12
C THR A 244 -17.21 32.11 23.55
N PRO A 245 -18.45 31.65 23.76
CA PRO A 245 -19.04 31.56 25.10
C PRO A 245 -18.14 30.75 26.03
N GLU A 246 -18.07 31.15 27.30
CA GLU A 246 -17.12 30.58 28.26
C GLU A 246 -17.33 29.08 28.50
N ALA A 247 -18.59 28.65 28.65
CA ALA A 247 -18.96 27.25 28.92
C ALA A 247 -18.48 26.24 27.84
N VAL A 248 -18.35 26.68 26.58
CA VAL A 248 -17.99 25.81 25.43
C VAL A 248 -16.64 26.17 24.81
N ARG A 249 -15.91 27.10 25.41
CA ARG A 249 -14.61 27.56 24.91
C ARG A 249 -13.58 26.45 25.12
N GLY A 250 -12.97 25.99 24.03
CA GLY A 250 -11.93 24.96 24.08
C GLY A 250 -12.43 23.52 24.05
N ARG A 251 -13.75 23.28 24.04
CA ARG A 251 -14.34 21.95 23.81
C ARG A 251 -14.11 21.49 22.36
N HIS A 252 -13.93 20.19 22.16
CA HIS A 252 -13.89 19.56 20.84
C HIS A 252 -15.21 19.82 20.07
N PRO A 253 -15.26 19.75 18.73
CA PRO A 253 -16.52 19.83 17.98
C PRO A 253 -17.59 18.83 18.42
N SER A 254 -17.18 17.65 18.89
CA SER A 254 -18.08 16.64 19.47
C SER A 254 -18.55 16.97 20.89
N GLY A 255 -18.06 18.04 21.51
CA GLY A 255 -18.48 18.48 22.85
C GLY A 255 -17.59 18.07 24.02
N PHE A 256 -16.68 17.11 23.84
CA PHE A 256 -15.75 16.68 24.89
C PHE A 256 -14.78 17.79 25.29
N GLU A 257 -14.38 17.78 26.55
CA GLU A 257 -13.16 18.48 26.99
C GLU A 257 -11.94 17.62 26.67
N GLU A 258 -10.92 18.21 26.05
CA GLU A 258 -9.74 17.47 25.63
C GLU A 258 -8.72 17.38 26.77
N VAL A 259 -8.36 16.15 27.14
CA VAL A 259 -7.27 15.87 28.09
C VAL A 259 -6.06 15.35 27.33
N ARG A 260 -4.90 15.98 27.52
CA ARG A 260 -3.66 15.57 26.86
C ARG A 260 -2.93 14.53 27.70
N VAL A 261 -2.72 13.35 27.13
CA VAL A 261 -2.14 12.18 27.82
C VAL A 261 -0.78 11.80 27.26
N HIS A 262 0.13 11.39 28.14
CA HIS A 262 1.50 10.96 27.85
C HIS A 262 1.77 9.51 28.22
N ASN A 263 1.02 8.97 29.18
CA ASN A 263 1.20 7.63 29.72
C ASN A 263 -0.10 7.09 30.34
N VAL A 264 -0.10 5.81 30.70
CA VAL A 264 -1.29 5.12 31.22
C VAL A 264 -1.80 5.73 32.54
N ALA A 265 -0.91 6.23 33.40
CA ALA A 265 -1.31 6.82 34.68
C ALA A 265 -2.09 8.13 34.49
N ASP A 266 -1.88 8.87 33.39
CA ASP A 266 -2.64 10.10 33.12
C ASP A 266 -4.12 9.81 32.77
N LEU A 267 -4.50 8.54 32.59
CA LEU A 267 -5.89 8.13 32.34
C LEU A 267 -6.71 7.97 33.64
N GLU A 268 -6.07 7.89 34.80
CA GLU A 268 -6.74 7.57 36.07
C GLU A 268 -7.72 8.66 36.53
N ASP A 269 -7.43 9.91 36.22
CA ASP A 269 -8.22 11.09 36.64
C ASP A 269 -9.22 11.56 35.56
N VAL A 270 -9.39 10.81 34.46
CA VAL A 270 -10.20 11.23 33.31
C VAL A 270 -11.62 10.66 33.39
N ASP A 271 -12.61 11.54 33.31
CA ASP A 271 -14.03 11.17 33.22
C ASP A 271 -14.44 10.97 31.76
N GLY A 272 -14.64 9.72 31.35
CA GLY A 272 -14.93 9.35 29.96
C GLY A 272 -16.27 9.87 29.41
N ASP A 273 -17.19 10.34 30.25
CA ASP A 273 -18.50 10.83 29.81
C ASP A 273 -18.47 12.33 29.45
N ALA A 274 -17.59 13.11 30.10
CA ALA A 274 -17.41 14.53 29.82
C ALA A 274 -16.11 14.85 29.05
N GLN A 275 -15.10 14.00 29.16
CA GLN A 275 -13.76 14.24 28.66
C GLN A 275 -13.34 13.18 27.64
N ALA A 276 -12.53 13.59 26.66
CA ALA A 276 -11.89 12.70 25.71
C ALA A 276 -10.39 12.93 25.70
N VAL A 277 -9.64 11.87 25.44
CA VAL A 277 -8.19 11.87 25.52
C VAL A 277 -7.58 12.14 24.16
N ARG A 278 -6.58 13.03 24.13
CA ARG A 278 -5.64 13.18 23.01
C ARG A 278 -4.26 12.71 23.44
N ILE A 279 -3.82 11.61 22.84
CA ILE A 279 -2.48 11.06 23.08
C ILE A 279 -1.46 11.99 22.42
N ALA A 280 -0.44 12.41 23.17
CA ALA A 280 0.62 13.25 22.64
C ALA A 280 1.38 12.53 21.50
N SER A 281 1.73 13.27 20.44
CA SER A 281 2.44 12.73 19.27
C SER A 281 3.80 12.09 19.60
N ALA A 282 4.47 12.52 20.67
CA ALA A 282 5.74 11.96 21.11
C ALA A 282 5.63 10.55 21.73
N VAL A 283 4.42 10.04 21.95
CA VAL A 283 4.20 8.70 22.50
C VAL A 283 4.29 7.68 21.37
N GLY A 284 5.27 6.78 21.44
CA GLY A 284 5.47 5.73 20.43
C GLY A 284 4.47 4.58 20.52
N GLY A 285 4.34 3.81 19.43
CA GLY A 285 3.32 2.76 19.22
C GLY A 285 3.14 1.79 20.39
N ARG A 286 4.22 1.21 20.92
CA ARG A 286 4.16 0.29 22.08
C ARG A 286 3.47 0.87 23.32
N LYS A 287 3.65 2.18 23.57
CA LYS A 287 2.98 2.84 24.70
C LYS A 287 1.56 3.26 24.31
N ARG A 288 1.33 3.65 23.06
CA ARG A 288 0.01 4.02 22.55
C ARG A 288 -0.96 2.85 22.67
N GLU A 289 -0.58 1.66 22.23
CA GLU A 289 -1.35 0.42 22.36
C GLU A 289 -1.90 0.26 23.78
N ARG A 290 -1.00 0.27 24.79
CA ARG A 290 -1.41 0.14 26.20
C ARG A 290 -2.30 1.26 26.71
N ILE A 291 -2.17 2.48 26.16
CA ILE A 291 -3.02 3.62 26.53
C ILE A 291 -4.40 3.44 25.89
N GLU A 292 -4.47 3.02 24.63
CA GLU A 292 -5.71 2.80 23.89
C GLU A 292 -6.52 1.67 24.52
N ASP A 293 -5.89 0.52 24.80
CA ASP A 293 -6.54 -0.62 25.46
C ASP A 293 -7.13 -0.20 26.82
N ARG A 294 -6.31 0.48 27.65
CA ARG A 294 -6.76 0.92 28.99
C ARG A 294 -7.83 2.01 28.92
N ALA A 295 -7.79 2.86 27.90
CA ALA A 295 -8.79 3.91 27.69
C ALA A 295 -10.13 3.29 27.26
N GLU A 296 -10.11 2.29 26.39
CA GLU A 296 -11.30 1.54 25.99
C GLU A 296 -11.94 0.83 27.19
N ASP A 297 -11.14 0.13 28.00
CA ASP A 297 -11.60 -0.48 29.26
C ASP A 297 -12.20 0.56 30.23
N GLY A 298 -11.66 1.78 30.21
CA GLY A 298 -12.14 2.91 31.01
C GLY A 298 -13.37 3.61 30.43
N GLY A 299 -13.84 3.20 29.25
CA GLY A 299 -14.94 3.86 28.54
C GLY A 299 -14.57 5.25 28.02
N ILE A 300 -13.28 5.56 27.84
CA ILE A 300 -12.77 6.87 27.44
C ILE A 300 -12.52 6.89 25.93
N ARG A 301 -13.04 7.90 25.24
CA ARG A 301 -12.77 8.10 23.81
C ARG A 301 -11.37 8.65 23.57
N VAL A 302 -10.62 8.02 22.67
CA VAL A 302 -9.35 8.54 22.14
C VAL A 302 -9.61 9.33 20.86
N LEU A 303 -9.22 10.60 20.81
CA LEU A 303 -9.47 11.51 19.67
C LEU A 303 -8.56 11.24 18.47
N ASN A 304 -7.39 10.66 18.71
CA ASN A 304 -6.41 10.32 17.70
C ASN A 304 -6.05 8.83 17.79
N PRO A 305 -6.97 7.92 17.41
CA PRO A 305 -6.75 6.48 17.53
C PRO A 305 -5.74 5.96 16.50
N THR A 306 -5.09 4.85 16.82
CA THR A 306 -4.37 4.04 15.83
C THR A 306 -5.37 3.21 15.01
N TYR A 307 -5.12 3.11 13.71
CA TYR A 307 -5.89 2.26 12.80
C TYR A 307 -5.18 0.92 12.62
N GLU A 308 -5.92 -0.17 12.71
CA GLU A 308 -5.44 -1.53 12.52
C GLU A 308 -6.21 -2.26 11.42
N GLU A 309 -5.54 -3.21 10.80
CA GLU A 309 -6.12 -4.05 9.75
C GLU A 309 -6.98 -5.13 10.41
N VAL A 310 -8.27 -5.14 10.09
CA VAL A 310 -9.23 -6.14 10.56
C VAL A 310 -9.84 -6.83 9.35
N GLU A 311 -9.87 -8.15 9.39
CA GLU A 311 -10.57 -8.99 8.41
C GLU A 311 -12.07 -8.93 8.70
N VAL A 312 -12.86 -8.57 7.69
CA VAL A 312 -14.31 -8.46 7.83
C VAL A 312 -14.98 -9.24 6.70
N ASP A 313 -16.04 -9.96 7.04
CA ASP A 313 -16.85 -10.73 6.09
C ASP A 313 -17.42 -9.82 4.99
N ALA A 314 -17.27 -10.22 3.72
CA ALA A 314 -17.69 -9.42 2.57
C ALA A 314 -19.18 -9.01 2.59
N GLU A 315 -20.04 -9.76 3.28
CA GLU A 315 -21.49 -9.53 3.33
C GLU A 315 -21.91 -8.30 4.16
N GLU A 316 -21.10 -7.83 5.12
CA GLU A 316 -21.41 -6.64 5.93
C GLU A 316 -21.24 -5.31 5.17
N THR A 317 -20.69 -5.35 3.96
CA THR A 317 -20.30 -4.15 3.20
C THR A 317 -21.51 -3.37 2.63
N THR A 318 -22.72 -3.94 2.63
CA THR A 318 -23.90 -3.33 2.00
C THR A 318 -24.68 -2.36 2.92
N GLN A 319 -24.36 -2.31 4.22
CA GLN A 319 -25.05 -1.43 5.19
C GLN A 319 -24.11 -0.34 5.74
N ALA A 320 -23.71 0.63 4.92
CA ALA A 320 -23.13 1.90 5.38
C ALA A 320 -23.51 3.05 4.45
#